data_AF-A0A1M3MHH2-F1
#
_entry.id   AF-A0A1M3MHH2-F1
#
_cell.length_a   1.000
_cell.length_b   1.000
_cell.length_c   1.000
_cell.angle_alpha   90.00
_cell.angle_beta   90.00
_cell.angle_gamma   90.00
#
_symmetry.space_group_name_H-M   'P 1'
#
loop_
_entity.id
_entity.type
_entity.pdbx_description
1 polymer ?
#
loop_
_entity_poly.entity_id
_entity_poly.type
_entity_poly.pdbx_seq_one_letter_code
_entity_poly.pdbx_strand_id
1 'polypeptide(L)'
;MATSINFPGSNMTLMPPGGAENIDPLHTFTNGVCSVSCWQLSAEEIAEVARTGRIFLTVLSGRTQPPVFIGSEEAVRSVVVDFGDVWVRGKGGAS
;
A
#
# COMPACT_ATOMS: atom_id res chain seq x y z
N MET A 1 0.90 -15.13 -3.57
CA MET A 1 0.04 -14.14 -2.92
C MET A 1 0.82 -12.84 -2.82
N ALA A 2 0.11 -11.72 -2.92
CA ALA A 2 0.71 -10.41 -2.86
C ALA A 2 1.42 -10.18 -1.52
N THR A 3 2.59 -9.54 -1.56
CA THR A 3 3.36 -9.21 -0.35
C THR A 3 3.48 -7.70 -0.18
N SER A 4 3.38 -7.24 1.07
CA SER A 4 3.69 -5.86 1.42
C SER A 4 5.19 -5.62 1.23
N ILE A 5 5.55 -4.54 0.54
CA ILE A 5 6.96 -4.20 0.25
C ILE A 5 7.37 -2.93 1.01
N ASN A 6 8.56 -2.96 1.60
CA ASN A 6 9.21 -1.76 2.08
C ASN A 6 9.67 -0.89 0.90
N PHE A 7 8.86 0.10 0.53
CA PHE A 7 9.15 1.03 -0.57
C PHE A 7 9.97 2.24 -0.07
N PRO A 8 10.75 2.94 -0.93
CA PRO A 8 11.75 3.93 -0.52
C PRO A 8 11.29 5.08 0.38
N GLY A 9 10.00 5.39 0.39
CA GLY A 9 9.43 6.47 1.20
C GLY A 9 8.47 5.99 2.29
N SER A 10 8.46 4.69 2.62
CA SER A 10 7.76 4.20 3.81
C SER A 10 8.40 4.80 5.07
N ASN A 11 7.59 5.13 6.08
CA ASN A 11 8.05 5.77 7.31
C ASN A 11 7.47 5.14 8.58
N MET A 12 6.65 4.10 8.44
CA MET A 12 6.04 3.36 9.54
C MET A 12 5.90 1.88 9.16
N THR A 13 6.09 1.01 10.16
CA THR A 13 5.78 -0.41 10.04
C THR A 13 4.69 -0.75 11.05
N LEU A 14 3.53 -1.18 10.56
CA LEU A 14 2.46 -1.69 11.42
C LEU A 14 2.71 -3.16 11.69
N MET A 15 2.93 -3.50 12.97
CA MET A 15 3.18 -4.88 13.37
C MET A 15 1.88 -5.67 13.48
N PRO A 16 1.92 -6.99 13.26
CA PRO A 16 0.80 -7.87 13.54
C PRO A 16 0.32 -7.72 14.99
N PRO A 17 -0.99 -7.91 15.26
CA PRO A 17 -1.48 -8.06 16.63
C PRO A 17 -0.71 -9.18 17.35
N GLY A 18 -0.45 -9.00 18.64
CA GLY A 18 0.26 -10.00 19.43
C GLY A 18 -0.39 -11.39 19.34
N GLY A 19 0.41 -12.40 19.01
CA GLY A 19 -0.04 -13.79 18.86
C GLY A 19 -0.61 -14.16 17.49
N ALA A 20 -0.67 -13.23 16.52
CA ALA A 20 -1.00 -13.56 15.14
C ALA A 20 0.25 -14.07 14.39
N GLU A 21 0.22 -15.33 13.93
CA GLU A 21 1.32 -15.96 13.19
C GLU A 21 1.14 -15.90 11.66
N ASN A 22 -0.05 -15.51 11.20
CA ASN A 22 -0.45 -15.53 9.79
C ASN A 22 -0.61 -14.12 9.19
N ILE A 23 -0.10 -13.10 9.87
CA ILE A 23 -0.17 -11.71 9.46
C ILE A 23 1.26 -11.19 9.39
N ASP A 24 1.66 -10.71 8.22
CA ASP A 24 2.97 -10.08 8.03
C ASP A 24 2.95 -8.60 8.47
N PRO A 25 4.10 -8.03 8.88
CA PRO A 25 4.23 -6.60 9.08
C PRO A 25 3.89 -5.80 7.81
N LEU A 26 3.18 -4.67 7.98
CA LEU A 26 2.80 -3.79 6.88
C LEU A 26 3.70 -2.55 6.85
N HIS A 27 4.46 -2.39 5.77
CA HIS A 27 5.23 -1.17 5.52
C HIS A 27 4.33 -0.11 4.92
N THR A 28 4.26 1.05 5.57
CA THR A 28 3.37 2.14 5.16
C THR A 28 4.07 3.48 5.22
N PHE A 29 3.66 4.37 4.34
CA PHE A 29 3.83 5.80 4.53
C PHE A 29 2.60 6.35 5.24
N THR A 30 2.79 7.16 6.27
CA THR A 30 1.72 7.97 6.87
C THR A 30 2.13 9.43 6.98
N ASN A 31 1.22 10.32 6.61
CA ASN A 31 1.32 11.76 6.87
C ASN A 31 0.34 12.21 7.98
N GLY A 32 -0.23 11.25 8.72
CA GLY A 32 -1.25 11.51 9.75
C GLY A 32 -2.68 11.62 9.21
N VAL A 33 -2.87 11.73 7.89
CA VAL A 33 -4.18 11.79 7.22
C VAL A 33 -4.40 10.56 6.34
N CYS A 34 -3.43 10.21 5.52
CA CYS A 34 -3.43 9.03 4.66
C CYS A 34 -2.41 8.01 5.15
N SER A 35 -2.74 6.72 4.99
CA SER A 35 -1.83 5.59 5.18
C SER A 35 -1.72 4.85 3.84
N VAL A 36 -0.50 4.70 3.31
CA VAL A 36 -0.24 4.15 1.98
C VAL A 36 0.72 2.97 2.07
N SER A 37 0.23 1.79 1.73
CA SER A 37 1.03 0.56 1.60
C SER A 37 1.26 0.20 0.14
N CYS A 38 2.43 -0.36 -0.17
CA CYS A 38 2.76 -0.88 -1.50
C CYS A 38 2.76 -2.42 -1.48
N TRP A 39 2.18 -3.02 -2.53
CA TRP A 39 2.03 -4.46 -2.64
C TRP A 39 2.63 -4.96 -3.96
N GLN A 40 3.46 -6.01 -3.86
CA GLN A 40 3.97 -6.74 -5.01
C GLN A 40 3.11 -7.97 -5.25
N LEU A 41 2.41 -8.01 -6.39
CA LEU A 41 1.66 -9.17 -6.84
C LEU A 41 2.61 -10.27 -7.34
N SER A 42 2.22 -11.53 -7.18
CA SER A 42 2.88 -12.66 -7.84
C SER A 42 2.61 -12.65 -9.35
N ALA A 43 3.39 -13.41 -10.12
CA ALA A 43 3.17 -13.55 -11.56
C ALA A 43 1.76 -14.09 -11.90
N GLU A 44 1.25 -15.01 -11.08
CA GLU A 44 -0.10 -15.58 -11.22
C GLU A 44 -1.18 -14.53 -10.95
N GLU A 45 -1.02 -13.71 -9.91
CA GLU A 45 -1.95 -12.62 -9.59
C GLU A 45 -1.91 -11.52 -10.66
N ILE A 46 -0.72 -11.19 -11.18
CA ILE A 46 -0.58 -10.26 -12.32
C ILE A 46 -1.36 -10.78 -13.53
N ALA A 47 -1.24 -12.07 -13.85
CA ALA A 47 -1.97 -12.67 -14.97
C ALA A 47 -3.50 -12.61 -14.75
N GLU A 48 -3.97 -12.87 -13.53
CA GLU A 48 -5.39 -12.79 -13.19
C GLU A 48 -5.95 -11.36 -13.23
N VAL A 49 -5.20 -10.39 -12.71
CA VAL A 49 -5.57 -8.96 -12.79
C VAL A 49 -5.56 -8.50 -14.24
N ALA A 50 -4.58 -8.89 -15.05
CA ALA A 50 -4.55 -8.57 -16.47
C ALA A 50 -5.73 -9.18 -17.24
N ARG A 51 -6.11 -10.41 -16.90
CA ARG A 51 -7.25 -11.12 -17.51
C ARG A 51 -8.60 -10.52 -17.15
N THR A 52 -8.76 -10.06 -15.90
CA THR A 52 -10.06 -9.66 -15.36
C THR A 52 -10.26 -8.15 -15.20
N GLY A 53 -9.16 -7.39 -15.13
CA GLY A 53 -9.15 -5.97 -14.76
C GLY A 53 -9.63 -5.70 -13.33
N ARG A 54 -9.64 -6.71 -12.46
CA ARG A 54 -10.25 -6.62 -11.13
C ARG A 54 -9.23 -6.80 -10.02
N ILE A 55 -9.37 -5.98 -8.99
CA ILE A 55 -8.65 -6.09 -7.72
C ILE A 55 -9.70 -6.13 -6.61
N PHE A 56 -9.54 -7.04 -5.66
CA PHE A 56 -10.40 -7.13 -4.48
C PHE A 56 -9.64 -6.62 -3.26
N LEU A 57 -10.26 -5.71 -2.49
CA LEU A 57 -9.72 -5.17 -1.26
C LEU A 57 -10.68 -5.48 -0.11
N THR A 58 -10.16 -6.11 0.94
CA THR A 58 -10.88 -6.34 2.18
C THR A 58 -10.24 -5.51 3.28
N VAL A 59 -11.02 -4.65 3.92
CA VAL A 59 -10.65 -3.96 5.16
C VAL A 59 -11.63 -4.43 6.22
N LEU A 60 -11.13 -5.07 7.29
CA LEU A 60 -11.99 -5.40 8.41
C LEU A 60 -12.42 -4.09 9.08
N SER A 61 -13.70 -3.74 8.95
CA SER A 61 -14.26 -2.53 9.55
C SER A 61 -15.55 -2.86 10.30
N GLY A 62 -15.68 -2.38 11.53
CA GLY A 62 -16.82 -2.69 12.40
C GLY A 62 -18.00 -1.74 12.20
N ARG A 63 -17.74 -0.42 12.13
CA ARG A 63 -18.78 0.64 12.05
C ARG A 63 -18.46 1.79 11.11
N THR A 64 -17.19 2.11 10.92
CA THR A 64 -16.71 3.13 9.99
C THR A 64 -15.54 2.58 9.20
N GLN A 65 -15.38 3.04 7.97
CA GLN A 65 -14.25 2.67 7.12
C GLN A 65 -13.61 3.92 6.54
N PRO A 66 -12.28 4.06 6.62
CA PRO A 66 -11.58 5.11 5.88
C PRO A 66 -11.82 4.95 4.37
N PRO A 67 -11.87 6.07 3.60
CA PRO A 67 -11.79 5.99 2.14
C PRO A 67 -10.54 5.22 1.69
N VAL A 68 -10.67 4.45 0.61
CA VAL A 68 -9.59 3.63 0.07
C VAL A 68 -9.33 3.99 -1.38
N PHE A 69 -8.04 4.06 -1.74
CA PHE A 69 -7.59 4.29 -3.11
C PHE A 69 -6.67 3.15 -3.53
N ILE A 70 -6.92 2.60 -4.72
CA ILE A 70 -6.10 1.54 -5.33
C ILE A 70 -5.66 2.05 -6.69
N GLY A 71 -4.36 1.95 -6.97
CA GLY A 71 -3.81 2.38 -8.25
C GLY A 71 -2.31 2.15 -8.33
N SER A 72 -1.72 2.55 -9.46
CA SER A 72 -0.28 2.65 -9.59
C SER A 72 0.29 3.67 -8.59
N GLU A 73 1.59 3.64 -8.37
CA GLU A 73 2.26 4.62 -7.52
C GLU A 73 1.91 6.06 -7.93
N GLU A 74 1.94 6.36 -9.23
CA GLU A 74 1.62 7.69 -9.75
C GLU A 74 0.18 8.12 -9.48
N ALA A 75 -0.79 7.23 -9.74
CA ALA A 75 -2.21 7.52 -9.52
C ALA A 75 -2.54 7.71 -8.03
N VAL A 76 -1.94 6.90 -7.14
CA VAL A 76 -2.14 7.08 -5.70
C VAL A 76 -1.51 8.39 -5.23
N ARG A 77 -0.31 8.73 -5.70
CA ARG A 77 0.34 10.01 -5.35
C ARG A 77 -0.47 11.22 -5.79
N SER A 78 -1.03 11.20 -7.00
CA SER A 78 -1.80 12.33 -7.51
C SER A 78 -3.07 12.59 -6.72
N VAL A 79 -3.59 11.58 -5.99
CA VAL A 79 -4.70 11.75 -5.05
C VAL A 79 -4.21 12.16 -3.67
N VAL A 80 -3.17 11.49 -3.15
CA VAL A 80 -2.71 11.71 -1.76
C VAL A 80 -2.13 13.11 -1.55
N VAL A 81 -1.57 13.74 -2.58
CA VAL A 81 -1.02 15.10 -2.49
C VAL A 81 -2.05 16.15 -2.06
N ASP A 82 -3.34 15.93 -2.36
CA ASP A 82 -4.43 16.81 -1.92
C ASP A 82 -4.67 16.74 -0.40
N PHE A 83 -4.12 15.72 0.27
CA PHE A 83 -4.25 15.45 1.70
C PHE A 83 -2.95 15.69 2.47
N GLY A 84 -1.96 16.33 1.85
CA GLY A 84 -0.68 16.70 2.47
C GLY A 84 0.53 16.08 1.76
N ASP A 85 1.62 15.93 2.51
CA ASP A 85 2.88 15.41 1.95
C ASP A 85 2.71 13.99 1.41
N VAL A 86 3.48 13.70 0.36
CA VAL A 86 3.59 12.39 -0.27
C VAL A 86 4.98 11.82 -0.04
N TRP A 87 5.09 10.48 -0.08
CA TRP A 87 6.35 9.79 0.18
C TRP A 87 7.46 10.20 -0.79
N VAL A 88 8.72 10.02 -0.40
CA VAL A 88 9.86 10.26 -1.31
C VAL A 88 10.00 9.08 -2.26
N ARG A 89 10.15 9.35 -3.56
CA ARG A 89 10.64 8.35 -4.52
C ARG A 89 12.14 8.23 -4.31
N GLY A 90 12.66 7.00 -4.19
CA GLY A 90 14.09 6.77 -4.03
C GLY A 90 14.87 7.61 -5.03
N LYS A 91 15.92 8.32 -4.58
CA LYS A 91 16.72 9.21 -5.43
C LYS A 91 17.00 8.50 -6.74
N GLY A 92 16.59 9.09 -7.86
CA GLY A 92 17.14 8.71 -9.15
C GLY A 92 18.65 8.65 -9.00
N GLY A 93 19.27 7.54 -9.39
CA GLY A 93 20.71 7.38 -9.34
C GLY A 93 21.37 8.57 -10.01
N ALA A 94 22.08 9.36 -9.21
CA ALA A 94 22.95 10.43 -9.66
C ALA A 94 24.20 10.41 -8.78
N SER A 95 25.15 9.57 -9.21
CA SER A 95 26.62 9.70 -9.18
C SER A 95 27.25 8.30 -9.18
#